data_AF-M0AJS9-F1
#
_entry.id   AF-M0AJS9-F1
#
_cell.length_a   1.000
_cell.length_b   1.000
_cell.length_c   1.000
_cell.angle_alpha   90.00
_cell.angle_beta   90.00
_cell.angle_gamma   90.00
#
_symmetry.space_group_name_H-M   'P 1'
#
loop_
_entity.id
_entity.type
_entity.pdbx_description
1 polymer ?
#
loop_
_entity_poly.entity_id
_entity_poly.type
_entity_poly.pdbx_seq_one_letter_code
_entity_poly.pdbx_strand_id
1 'polypeptide(L)'
;MLDELLGRASLKERIAELEDETERLRARYEAETDRRAEATTARQDAEKRVNRLEDRIAQLEGELERVDADEDDSLAFRRRETLRGGRLADVLDRLRSVRTGPEGAVTTVVESGADEFAPDDELAAALGDREALVDAAAPCLLCVDDAGLVSAALDPPVFPDEGDVPAGWTDRFALDREWFLPTGRYALAVVRADLFAVGVYEGDDRIEYRGFESDVKGSHSKGGFSQARFERIRDDQIDAHLERCRETLADVYDDAEIDRLFLTGQRGVIETLADETAVEPAATAAVDATGDPKSALEDAYGTFWTTTLFVL
;
A
#
# COMPACT_ATOMS: atom_id res chain seq x y z
N MET A 1 -39.33 -69.69 18.99
CA MET A 1 -40.25 -70.51 18.15
C MET A 1 -41.62 -69.86 17.94
N LEU A 2 -42.35 -69.36 18.95
CA LEU A 2 -43.65 -68.67 18.74
C LEU A 2 -43.52 -67.22 18.21
N ASP A 3 -42.45 -66.49 18.58
CA ASP A 3 -42.20 -65.11 18.14
C ASP A 3 -41.69 -65.00 16.68
N GLU A 4 -41.14 -66.10 16.14
CA GLU A 4 -40.64 -66.23 14.76
C GLU A 4 -41.77 -66.55 13.77
N LEU A 5 -42.73 -67.39 14.18
CA LEU A 5 -43.90 -67.80 13.38
C LEU A 5 -44.96 -66.70 13.23
N LEU A 6 -44.91 -65.64 14.03
CA LEU A 6 -45.89 -64.53 14.05
C LEU A 6 -45.32 -63.19 13.59
N GLY A 7 -44.11 -63.14 13.03
CA GLY A 7 -43.48 -61.90 12.51
C GLY A 7 -43.08 -60.88 13.59
N ARG A 8 -43.16 -61.26 14.88
CA ARG A 8 -42.77 -60.38 16.00
C ARG A 8 -41.26 -60.22 16.12
N ALA A 9 -40.49 -61.25 15.76
CA ALA A 9 -39.03 -61.18 15.77
C ALA A 9 -38.49 -60.11 14.79
N SER A 10 -38.97 -60.10 13.55
CA SER A 10 -38.58 -59.09 12.54
C SER A 10 -39.04 -57.68 12.89
N LEU A 11 -40.20 -57.54 13.54
CA LEU A 11 -40.66 -56.24 14.03
C LEU A 11 -39.81 -55.74 15.20
N LYS A 12 -39.39 -56.61 16.12
CA LYS A 12 -38.47 -56.25 17.22
C LYS A 12 -37.09 -55.83 16.69
N GLU A 13 -36.57 -56.53 15.68
CA GLU A 13 -35.30 -56.18 15.04
C GLU A 13 -35.40 -54.83 14.32
N ARG A 14 -36.50 -54.57 13.60
CA ARG A 14 -36.74 -53.27 12.95
C ARG A 14 -36.94 -52.14 13.96
N ILE A 15 -37.58 -52.41 15.10
CA ILE A 15 -37.72 -51.43 16.18
C ILE A 15 -36.34 -51.09 16.76
N ALA A 16 -35.51 -52.10 17.05
CA ALA A 16 -34.15 -51.88 17.55
C ALA A 16 -33.29 -51.09 16.55
N GLU A 17 -33.38 -51.41 15.25
CA GLU A 17 -32.69 -50.67 14.19
C GLU A 17 -33.14 -49.20 14.10
N LEU A 18 -34.46 -48.95 14.20
CA LEU A 18 -35.02 -47.60 14.18
C LEU A 18 -34.68 -46.81 15.46
N GLU A 19 -34.60 -47.48 16.60
CA GLU A 19 -34.17 -46.86 17.87
C GLU A 19 -32.70 -46.44 17.80
N ASP A 20 -31.82 -47.31 17.29
CA ASP A 20 -30.40 -47.01 17.02
C ASP A 20 -30.24 -45.85 16.01
N GLU A 21 -31.03 -45.85 14.93
CA GLU A 21 -31.02 -44.79 13.93
C GLU A 21 -31.49 -43.46 14.54
N THR A 22 -32.54 -43.50 15.36
CA THR A 22 -33.06 -42.33 16.06
C THR A 22 -32.03 -41.75 17.03
N GLU A 23 -31.31 -42.60 17.76
CA GLU A 23 -30.25 -42.17 18.68
C GLU A 23 -29.07 -41.54 17.93
N ARG A 24 -28.64 -42.14 16.82
CA ARG A 24 -27.61 -41.56 15.94
C ARG A 24 -28.02 -40.21 15.35
N LEU A 25 -29.28 -40.07 14.93
CA LEU A 25 -29.81 -38.82 14.39
C LEU A 25 -29.90 -37.73 15.46
N ARG A 26 -30.32 -38.08 16.69
CA ARG A 26 -30.33 -37.15 17.83
C ARG A 26 -28.94 -36.66 18.18
N ALA A 27 -27.97 -37.57 18.31
CA ALA A 27 -26.58 -37.22 18.59
C ALA A 27 -25.99 -36.29 17.50
N ARG A 28 -26.31 -36.55 16.22
CA ARG A 28 -25.89 -35.68 15.12
C ARG A 28 -26.55 -34.29 15.20
N TYR A 29 -27.83 -34.22 15.55
CA TYR A 29 -28.57 -32.97 15.68
C TYR A 29 -28.06 -32.13 16.85
N GLU A 30 -27.76 -32.75 17.99
CA GLU A 30 -27.16 -32.09 19.15
C GLU A 30 -25.78 -31.51 18.81
N ALA A 31 -24.90 -32.31 18.20
CA ALA A 31 -23.58 -31.84 17.78
C ALA A 31 -23.64 -30.68 16.77
N GLU A 32 -24.62 -30.68 15.86
CA GLU A 32 -24.84 -29.54 14.95
C GLU A 32 -25.42 -28.31 15.66
N THR A 33 -26.27 -28.51 16.65
CA THR A 33 -26.83 -27.42 17.46
C THR A 33 -25.72 -26.75 18.27
N ASP A 34 -24.83 -27.54 18.88
CA ASP A 34 -23.68 -27.03 19.64
C ASP A 34 -22.71 -26.26 18.74
N ARG A 35 -22.37 -26.78 17.55
CA ARG A 35 -21.53 -26.06 16.57
C ARG A 35 -22.14 -24.71 16.15
N ARG A 36 -23.46 -24.64 15.97
CA ARG A 36 -24.16 -23.40 15.64
C ARG A 36 -24.12 -22.40 16.79
N ALA A 37 -24.25 -22.87 18.02
CA ALA A 37 -24.12 -22.04 19.20
C ALA A 37 -22.70 -21.45 19.30
N GLU A 38 -21.67 -22.28 19.19
CA GLU A 38 -20.27 -21.85 19.20
C GLU A 38 -19.94 -20.85 18.09
N ALA A 39 -20.38 -21.11 16.86
CA ALA A 39 -20.18 -20.18 15.74
C ALA A 39 -20.87 -18.83 15.96
N THR A 40 -22.05 -18.84 16.58
CA THR A 40 -22.76 -17.60 16.93
C THR A 40 -22.00 -16.83 17.99
N THR A 41 -21.48 -17.51 19.02
CA THR A 41 -20.63 -16.89 20.06
C THR A 41 -19.36 -16.30 19.46
N ALA A 42 -18.65 -17.04 18.61
CA ALA A 42 -17.45 -16.56 17.93
C ALA A 42 -17.73 -15.31 17.07
N ARG A 43 -18.86 -15.28 16.36
CA ARG A 43 -19.27 -14.10 15.59
C ARG A 43 -19.53 -12.89 16.48
N GLN A 44 -20.25 -13.08 17.59
CA GLN A 44 -20.52 -12.02 18.55
C GLN A 44 -19.22 -11.48 19.19
N ASP A 45 -18.24 -12.34 19.45
CA ASP A 45 -16.96 -11.91 20.02
C ASP A 45 -16.09 -11.16 19.00
N ALA A 46 -16.16 -11.53 17.71
CA ALA A 46 -15.55 -10.78 16.63
C ALA A 46 -16.22 -9.41 16.44
N GLU A 47 -17.56 -9.33 16.43
CA GLU A 47 -18.31 -8.08 16.38
C GLU A 47 -17.94 -7.16 17.56
N LYS A 48 -17.87 -7.69 18.80
CA LYS A 48 -17.39 -6.93 19.96
C LYS A 48 -15.96 -6.42 19.79
N ARG A 49 -15.09 -7.17 19.11
CA ARG A 49 -13.71 -6.74 18.84
C ARG A 49 -13.68 -5.60 17.83
N VAL A 50 -14.47 -5.68 16.77
CA VAL A 50 -14.62 -4.59 15.79
C VAL A 50 -15.11 -3.32 16.47
N ASN A 51 -16.21 -3.39 17.24
CA ASN A 51 -16.73 -2.22 17.94
C ASN A 51 -15.69 -1.61 18.90
N ARG A 52 -14.93 -2.43 19.63
CA ARG A 52 -13.84 -1.93 20.48
C ARG A 52 -12.71 -1.26 19.71
N LEU A 53 -12.40 -1.75 18.50
CA LEU A 53 -11.40 -1.14 17.63
C LEU A 53 -11.92 0.17 17.04
N GLU A 54 -13.19 0.22 16.60
CA GLU A 54 -13.84 1.44 16.13
C GLU A 54 -13.91 2.50 17.23
N ASP A 55 -14.31 2.13 18.46
CA ASP A 55 -14.30 3.02 19.62
C ASP A 55 -12.89 3.54 19.91
N ARG A 56 -11.87 2.69 19.73
CA ARG A 56 -10.47 3.09 19.91
C ARG A 56 -9.98 4.02 18.81
N ILE A 57 -10.39 3.79 17.56
CA ILE A 57 -10.11 4.69 16.43
C ILE A 57 -10.75 6.05 16.70
N ALA A 58 -12.04 6.09 17.04
CA ALA A 58 -12.74 7.34 17.35
C ALA A 58 -12.11 8.07 18.56
N GLN A 59 -11.65 7.34 19.57
CA GLN A 59 -10.89 7.92 20.67
C GLN A 59 -9.56 8.52 20.20
N LEU A 60 -8.80 7.79 19.37
CA LEU A 60 -7.51 8.24 18.86
C LEU A 60 -7.66 9.44 17.92
N GLU A 61 -8.68 9.44 17.06
CA GLU A 61 -9.05 10.58 16.21
C GLU A 61 -9.38 11.81 17.07
N GLY A 62 -10.15 11.62 18.16
CA GLY A 62 -10.45 12.70 19.10
C GLY A 62 -9.29 13.08 20.04
N GLU A 63 -8.28 12.23 20.20
CA GLU A 63 -7.00 12.58 20.85
C GLU A 63 -6.12 13.38 19.88
N LEU A 64 -6.06 12.98 18.61
CA LEU A 64 -5.35 13.68 17.54
C LEU A 64 -5.93 15.08 17.32
N GLU A 65 -7.25 15.22 17.21
CA GLU A 65 -7.91 16.52 17.06
C GLU A 65 -7.69 17.45 18.29
N ARG A 66 -7.49 16.86 19.48
CA ARG A 66 -7.14 17.63 20.69
C ARG A 66 -5.66 18.01 20.71
N VAL A 67 -4.77 17.13 20.27
CA VAL A 67 -3.36 17.47 20.07
C VAL A 67 -3.29 18.62 19.07
N ASP A 68 -3.92 18.51 17.90
CA ASP A 68 -4.00 19.56 16.88
C ASP A 68 -4.58 20.90 17.40
N ALA A 69 -5.43 20.87 18.43
CA ALA A 69 -6.05 22.07 19.02
C ALA A 69 -5.28 22.66 20.23
N ASP A 70 -4.58 21.83 21.00
CA ASP A 70 -3.67 22.28 22.08
C ASP A 70 -2.30 22.72 21.51
N GLU A 71 -2.06 22.47 20.22
CA GLU A 71 -0.92 22.85 19.40
C GLU A 71 -0.97 24.28 18.81
N ASP A 72 -1.81 25.18 19.34
CA ASP A 72 -1.74 26.62 18.98
C ASP A 72 -0.44 27.30 19.48
N ASP A 73 0.43 26.56 20.20
CA ASP A 73 1.81 26.89 20.60
C ASP A 73 2.87 25.90 20.03
N SER A 74 2.49 24.98 19.13
CA SER A 74 3.40 24.01 18.50
C SER A 74 3.88 24.45 17.11
N LEU A 75 4.94 23.81 16.64
CA LEU A 75 5.44 24.00 15.29
C LEU A 75 4.51 23.28 14.31
N ALA A 76 3.80 24.03 13.48
CA ALA A 76 3.00 23.50 12.38
C ALA A 76 3.61 23.86 11.03
N PHE A 77 3.40 23.00 10.02
CA PHE A 77 3.78 23.31 8.65
C PHE A 77 3.11 24.62 8.19
N ARG A 78 3.92 25.59 7.78
CA ARG A 78 3.43 26.85 7.21
C ARG A 78 2.53 26.62 6.00
N ARG A 79 2.80 25.56 5.22
CA ARG A 79 1.99 25.15 4.08
C ARG A 79 2.20 23.67 3.78
N ARG A 80 1.11 22.96 3.51
CA ARG A 80 1.13 21.64 2.89
C ARG A 80 0.35 21.69 1.58
N GLU A 81 0.96 21.26 0.48
CA GLU A 81 0.34 21.29 -0.85
C GLU A 81 0.69 20.04 -1.66
N THR A 82 -0.33 19.39 -2.22
CA THR A 82 -0.16 18.29 -3.17
C THR A 82 -0.01 18.85 -4.58
N LEU A 83 1.10 18.55 -5.23
CA LEU A 83 1.52 19.11 -6.52
C LEU A 83 1.63 18.02 -7.59
N ARG A 84 1.26 18.37 -8.83
CA ARG A 84 1.39 17.50 -10.01
C ARG A 84 1.53 18.29 -11.30
N GLY A 85 2.06 17.66 -12.34
CA GLY A 85 2.16 18.23 -13.70
C GLY A 85 2.80 19.62 -13.73
N GLY A 86 2.24 20.55 -14.52
CA GLY A 86 2.79 21.90 -14.69
C GLY A 86 2.96 22.69 -13.39
N ARG A 87 2.08 22.52 -12.41
CA ARG A 87 2.19 23.19 -11.10
C ARG A 87 3.39 22.70 -10.30
N LEU A 88 3.69 21.41 -10.34
CA LEU A 88 4.90 20.83 -9.73
C LEU A 88 6.15 21.35 -10.46
N ALA A 89 6.15 21.31 -11.80
CA ALA A 89 7.25 21.83 -12.61
C ALA A 89 7.60 23.30 -12.28
N ASP A 90 6.58 24.17 -12.14
CA ASP A 90 6.78 25.57 -11.76
C ASP A 90 7.42 25.74 -10.37
N VAL A 91 7.04 24.89 -9.40
CA VAL A 91 7.61 24.92 -8.05
C VAL A 91 9.06 24.46 -8.07
N LEU A 92 9.36 23.37 -8.78
CA LEU A 92 10.73 22.88 -8.95
C LEU A 92 11.61 23.92 -9.62
N ASP A 93 11.13 24.60 -10.67
CA ASP A 93 11.88 25.65 -11.35
C ASP A 93 12.16 26.85 -10.43
N ARG A 94 11.23 27.19 -9.52
CA ARG A 94 11.46 28.23 -8.51
C ARG A 94 12.52 27.81 -7.50
N LEU A 95 12.43 26.60 -6.94
CA LEU A 95 13.44 26.09 -6.01
C LEU A 95 14.82 26.05 -6.68
N ARG A 96 14.91 25.49 -7.89
CA ARG A 96 16.15 25.44 -8.67
C ARG A 96 16.69 26.82 -9.09
N SER A 97 15.88 27.87 -9.06
CA SER A 97 16.31 29.24 -9.37
C SER A 97 17.04 29.93 -8.22
N VAL A 98 16.93 29.40 -6.99
CA VAL A 98 17.61 29.95 -5.81
C VAL A 98 19.12 29.76 -5.97
N ARG A 99 19.86 30.84 -5.72
CA ARG A 99 21.33 30.89 -5.76
C ARG A 99 21.83 31.56 -4.49
N THR A 100 22.77 30.92 -3.83
CA THR A 100 23.35 31.35 -2.56
C THR A 100 24.87 31.48 -2.70
N GLY A 101 25.57 31.77 -1.60
CA GLY A 101 27.03 31.58 -1.54
C GLY A 101 27.39 30.08 -1.57
N PRO A 102 28.67 29.72 -1.70
CA PRO A 102 29.12 28.32 -1.87
C PRO A 102 28.62 27.32 -0.81
N GLU A 103 28.25 27.78 0.38
CA GLU A 103 27.81 26.96 1.51
C GLU A 103 26.44 27.45 2.03
N GLY A 104 25.55 27.91 1.13
CA GLY A 104 24.31 28.57 1.52
C GLY A 104 23.01 27.80 1.26
N ALA A 105 23.06 26.66 0.56
CA ALA A 105 21.89 25.83 0.29
C ALA A 105 22.23 24.35 0.44
N VAL A 106 21.43 23.61 1.19
CA VAL A 106 21.56 22.17 1.37
C VAL A 106 20.33 21.46 0.82
N THR A 107 20.57 20.34 0.14
CA THR A 107 19.54 19.37 -0.22
C THR A 107 19.94 18.03 0.38
N THR A 108 19.02 17.35 1.07
CA THR A 108 19.30 16.03 1.64
C THR A 108 18.06 15.17 1.62
N VAL A 109 18.24 13.85 1.46
CA VAL A 109 17.18 12.88 1.68
C VAL A 109 17.05 12.65 3.19
N VAL A 110 15.81 12.58 3.65
CA VAL A 110 15.44 12.18 5.00
C VAL A 110 14.60 10.93 4.87
N GLU A 111 15.07 9.83 5.44
CA GLU A 111 14.37 8.55 5.42
C GLU A 111 13.33 8.45 6.54
N SER A 112 12.29 7.63 6.35
CA SER A 112 11.39 7.26 7.44
C SER A 112 11.93 6.05 8.19
N GLY A 113 12.11 6.12 9.51
CA GLY A 113 12.69 5.00 10.26
C GLY A 113 12.68 5.15 11.77
N ALA A 114 13.20 4.12 12.45
CA ALA A 114 13.36 4.09 13.91
C ALA A 114 14.55 4.94 14.40
N ASP A 115 15.45 5.30 13.49
CA ASP A 115 16.52 6.26 13.74
C ASP A 115 15.93 7.67 13.58
N GLU A 116 16.03 8.46 14.64
CA GLU A 116 15.61 9.87 14.68
C GLU A 116 16.43 10.67 13.67
N PHE A 117 15.80 11.58 12.92
CA PHE A 117 16.51 12.49 12.03
C PHE A 117 17.56 13.27 12.85
N ALA A 118 18.83 13.00 12.57
CA ALA A 118 19.96 13.59 13.28
C ALA A 118 20.77 14.48 12.32
N PRO A 119 20.36 15.75 12.12
CA PRO A 119 21.11 16.68 11.28
C PRO A 119 22.49 16.97 11.88
N ASP A 120 23.43 17.38 11.03
CA ASP A 120 24.68 17.96 11.51
C ASP A 120 24.46 19.33 12.17
N ASP A 121 25.47 19.85 12.87
CA ASP A 121 25.37 21.11 13.62
C ASP A 121 24.94 22.30 12.72
N GLU A 122 25.32 22.30 11.45
CA GLU A 122 25.00 23.37 10.50
C GLU A 122 23.53 23.31 10.08
N LEU A 123 23.03 22.12 9.73
CA LEU A 123 21.63 21.91 9.38
C LEU A 123 20.70 22.07 10.58
N ALA A 124 21.10 21.60 11.77
CA ALA A 124 20.37 21.82 13.02
C ALA A 124 20.22 23.32 13.31
N ALA A 125 21.30 24.10 13.17
CA ALA A 125 21.24 25.55 13.36
C ALA A 125 20.33 26.26 12.34
N ALA A 126 20.29 25.79 11.09
CA ALA A 126 19.45 26.34 10.03
C ALA A 126 17.95 25.98 10.20
N LEU A 127 17.67 24.77 10.69
CA LEU A 127 16.31 24.31 10.98
C LEU A 127 15.75 24.94 12.25
N GLY A 128 16.61 25.15 13.27
CA GLY A 128 16.19 25.59 14.59
C GLY A 128 15.21 24.59 15.20
N ASP A 129 14.07 25.08 15.70
CA ASP A 129 13.11 24.20 16.36
C ASP A 129 12.34 23.28 15.37
N ARG A 130 12.52 23.43 14.04
CA ARG A 130 11.71 22.75 13.00
C ARG A 130 12.10 21.30 12.71
N GLU A 131 13.06 20.71 13.43
CA GLU A 131 13.49 19.32 13.22
C GLU A 131 12.32 18.32 13.30
N ALA A 132 11.40 18.51 14.25
CA ALA A 132 10.20 17.68 14.39
C ALA A 132 9.26 17.74 13.16
N LEU A 133 9.24 18.86 12.43
CA LEU A 133 8.48 18.98 11.18
C LEU A 133 9.15 18.20 10.04
N VAL A 134 10.48 18.07 10.06
CA VAL A 134 11.20 17.25 9.08
C VAL A 134 10.92 15.77 9.30
N ASP A 135 10.96 15.30 10.55
CA ASP A 135 10.56 13.94 10.91
C ASP A 135 9.12 13.64 10.49
N ALA A 136 8.19 14.57 10.74
CA ALA A 136 6.80 14.41 10.35
C ALA A 136 6.58 14.40 8.81
N ALA A 137 7.52 14.95 8.05
CA ALA A 137 7.50 14.94 6.59
C ALA A 137 8.21 13.72 5.97
N ALA A 138 8.97 12.95 6.75
CA ALA A 138 9.75 11.82 6.25
C ALA A 138 8.85 10.65 5.75
N PRO A 139 9.26 9.93 4.68
CA PRO A 139 10.47 10.16 3.90
C PRO A 139 10.31 11.39 2.98
N CYS A 140 11.35 12.20 2.86
CA CYS A 140 11.31 13.41 2.02
C CYS A 140 12.68 13.85 1.53
N LEU A 141 12.68 14.72 0.52
CA LEU A 141 13.82 15.50 0.08
C LEU A 141 13.73 16.90 0.70
N LEU A 142 14.61 17.18 1.66
CA LEU A 142 14.69 18.43 2.40
C LEU A 142 15.55 19.45 1.63
N CYS A 143 15.07 20.69 1.55
CA CYS A 143 15.75 21.85 0.96
C CYS A 143 15.76 23.00 1.96
N VAL A 144 16.94 23.39 2.45
CA VAL A 144 17.12 24.46 3.43
C VAL A 144 18.22 25.42 2.98
N ASP A 145 18.02 26.73 3.16
CA ASP A 145 19.07 27.73 2.98
C ASP A 145 19.60 28.28 4.31
N ASP A 146 20.82 28.83 4.27
CA ASP A 146 21.52 29.39 5.43
C ASP A 146 20.86 30.66 5.98
N ALA A 147 20.14 31.38 5.11
CA ALA A 147 19.43 32.61 5.44
C ALA A 147 18.01 32.38 6.00
N GLY A 148 17.51 31.13 6.00
CA GLY A 148 16.15 30.78 6.43
C GLY A 148 15.03 31.32 5.53
N LEU A 149 15.32 31.68 4.28
CA LEU A 149 14.31 32.09 3.29
C LEU A 149 13.60 30.88 2.68
N VAL A 150 14.28 29.73 2.61
CA VAL A 150 13.75 28.49 2.07
C VAL A 150 13.96 27.38 3.11
N SER A 151 12.85 26.79 3.53
CA SER A 151 12.82 25.62 4.40
C SER A 151 11.63 24.79 3.94
N ALA A 152 11.90 23.76 3.14
CA ALA A 152 10.86 22.98 2.48
C ALA A 152 11.27 21.51 2.37
N ALA A 153 10.32 20.62 2.57
CA ALA A 153 10.44 19.19 2.30
C ALA A 153 9.52 18.79 1.14
N LEU A 154 10.01 17.94 0.25
CA LEU A 154 9.22 17.36 -0.84
C LEU A 154 9.18 15.85 -0.70
N ASP A 155 8.03 15.24 -0.94
CA ASP A 155 7.86 13.78 -1.02
C ASP A 155 7.82 13.37 -2.51
N PRO A 156 8.99 13.08 -3.14
CA PRO A 156 9.06 12.72 -4.54
C PRO A 156 8.54 11.30 -4.79
N PRO A 157 7.95 11.02 -5.96
CA PRO A 157 7.58 9.65 -6.33
C PRO A 157 8.76 8.73 -6.59
N VAL A 158 9.92 9.28 -6.95
CA VAL A 158 11.17 8.54 -7.11
C VAL A 158 12.21 9.23 -6.25
N PHE A 159 12.70 8.54 -5.23
CA PHE A 159 13.76 9.06 -4.37
C PHE A 159 15.11 8.98 -5.10
N PRO A 160 16.00 9.98 -4.92
CA PRO A 160 17.34 9.92 -5.47
C PRO A 160 18.17 8.81 -4.82
N ASP A 161 19.06 8.21 -5.59
CA ASP A 161 20.00 7.20 -5.10
C ASP A 161 21.16 7.84 -4.30
N GLU A 162 21.94 7.00 -3.62
CA GLU A 162 23.14 7.45 -2.92
C GLU A 162 24.11 8.17 -3.89
N GLY A 163 24.37 9.46 -3.63
CA GLY A 163 25.31 10.28 -4.39
C GLY A 163 24.69 11.12 -5.51
N ASP A 164 23.41 10.95 -5.81
CA ASP A 164 22.67 11.81 -6.75
C ASP A 164 22.52 13.24 -6.19
N VAL A 165 22.35 13.33 -4.88
CA VAL A 165 22.34 14.60 -4.14
C VAL A 165 23.76 14.91 -3.66
N PRO A 166 24.31 16.11 -3.92
CA PRO A 166 25.61 16.52 -3.41
C PRO A 166 25.63 16.49 -1.88
N ALA A 167 26.70 15.95 -1.31
CA ALA A 167 26.90 15.96 0.13
C ALA A 167 27.17 17.38 0.64
N GLY A 168 26.43 17.79 1.67
CA GLY A 168 26.62 19.05 2.40
C GLY A 168 26.06 20.28 1.68
N TRP A 169 26.51 21.44 2.14
CA TRP A 169 26.06 22.75 1.67
C TRP A 169 26.69 23.13 0.32
N THR A 170 25.90 23.74 -0.53
CA THR A 170 26.27 24.18 -1.89
C THR A 170 25.70 25.57 -2.20
N ASP A 171 25.85 26.04 -3.44
CA ASP A 171 25.34 27.34 -3.90
C ASP A 171 23.90 27.30 -4.47
N ARG A 172 23.22 26.14 -4.42
CA ARG A 172 21.89 25.91 -4.98
C ARG A 172 21.24 24.61 -4.49
N PHE A 173 19.93 24.48 -4.63
CA PHE A 173 19.28 23.19 -4.41
C PHE A 173 19.55 22.20 -5.55
N ALA A 174 19.81 20.94 -5.18
CA ALA A 174 20.02 19.84 -6.11
C ALA A 174 18.71 19.08 -6.32
N LEU A 175 17.98 19.42 -7.37
CA LEU A 175 16.71 18.80 -7.73
C LEU A 175 16.79 18.33 -9.19
N ASP A 176 16.74 17.03 -9.42
CA ASP A 176 16.50 16.49 -10.76
C ASP A 176 15.01 16.39 -11.04
N ARG A 177 14.60 16.68 -12.28
CA ARG A 177 13.19 16.58 -12.69
C ARG A 177 12.72 15.14 -12.75
N GLU A 178 13.61 14.19 -13.02
CA GLU A 178 13.22 12.78 -13.14
C GLU A 178 12.71 12.16 -11.84
N TRP A 179 13.07 12.75 -10.69
CA TRP A 179 12.57 12.35 -9.38
C TRP A 179 11.09 12.70 -9.17
N PHE A 180 10.57 13.68 -9.92
CA PHE A 180 9.27 14.31 -9.70
C PHE A 180 8.31 14.23 -10.88
N LEU A 181 8.84 14.17 -12.10
CA LEU A 181 8.08 14.35 -13.33
C LEU A 181 8.29 13.14 -14.27
N PRO A 182 7.24 12.79 -15.04
CA PRO A 182 7.32 11.73 -16.02
C PRO A 182 8.28 12.15 -17.14
N THR A 183 9.49 11.58 -17.14
CA THR A 183 10.56 11.93 -18.08
C THR A 183 11.18 10.69 -18.71
N GLY A 184 11.65 10.83 -19.95
CA GLY A 184 12.20 9.71 -20.72
C GLY A 184 11.14 8.69 -21.13
N ARG A 185 11.57 7.47 -21.44
CA ARG A 185 10.70 6.36 -21.81
C ARG A 185 10.64 5.34 -20.69
N TYR A 186 9.45 5.05 -20.18
CA TYR A 186 9.31 4.18 -19.00
C TYR A 186 8.02 3.36 -19.05
N ALA A 187 7.98 2.28 -18.28
CA ALA A 187 6.76 1.55 -17.99
C ALA A 187 6.24 1.87 -16.59
N LEU A 188 4.93 2.05 -16.46
CA LEU A 188 4.25 2.12 -15.17
C LEU A 188 3.20 1.02 -15.14
N ALA A 189 3.27 0.17 -14.11
CA ALA A 189 2.32 -0.90 -13.90
C ALA A 189 1.54 -0.69 -12.61
N VAL A 190 0.27 -1.08 -12.63
CA VAL A 190 -0.58 -1.26 -11.44
C VAL A 190 -0.84 -2.75 -11.24
N VAL A 191 -0.57 -3.23 -10.03
CA VAL A 191 -0.60 -4.65 -9.68
C VAL A 191 -1.40 -4.84 -8.39
N ARG A 192 -2.45 -5.64 -8.49
CA ARG A 192 -3.28 -6.10 -7.38
C ARG A 192 -3.32 -7.61 -7.39
N ALA A 193 -3.94 -8.20 -6.37
CA ALA A 193 -4.09 -9.66 -6.31
C ALA A 193 -4.90 -10.23 -7.50
N ASP A 194 -5.75 -9.42 -8.13
CA ASP A 194 -6.72 -9.81 -9.15
C ASP A 194 -6.71 -8.94 -10.42
N LEU A 195 -5.85 -7.92 -10.48
CA LEU A 195 -5.83 -6.93 -11.54
C LEU A 195 -4.41 -6.53 -11.87
N PHE A 196 -4.13 -6.47 -13.17
CA PHE A 196 -2.87 -5.98 -13.69
C PHE A 196 -3.12 -5.06 -14.88
N ALA A 197 -2.40 -3.94 -14.91
CA ALA A 197 -2.25 -3.16 -16.13
C ALA A 197 -0.87 -2.51 -16.16
N VAL A 198 -0.32 -2.39 -17.36
CA VAL A 198 0.94 -1.70 -17.63
C VAL A 198 0.76 -0.78 -18.83
N GLY A 199 1.29 0.43 -18.71
CA GLY A 199 1.43 1.36 -19.82
C GLY A 199 2.90 1.66 -20.07
N VAL A 200 3.27 1.79 -21.35
CA VAL A 200 4.55 2.39 -21.73
C VAL A 200 4.29 3.85 -22.04
N TYR A 201 5.15 4.72 -21.53
CA TYR A 201 5.04 6.16 -21.60
C TYR A 201 6.31 6.76 -22.22
N GLU A 202 6.13 7.85 -22.96
CA GLU A 202 7.20 8.75 -23.39
C GLU A 202 6.85 10.15 -22.90
N GLY A 203 7.55 10.61 -21.86
CA GLY A 203 7.09 11.78 -21.10
C GLY A 203 5.70 11.52 -20.49
N ASP A 204 4.75 12.42 -20.73
CA ASP A 204 3.38 12.32 -20.23
C ASP A 204 2.41 11.54 -21.14
N ASP A 205 2.87 11.11 -22.31
CA ASP A 205 2.05 10.41 -23.31
C ASP A 205 2.16 8.88 -23.15
N ARG A 206 1.01 8.21 -22.98
CA ARG A 206 0.93 6.74 -23.01
C ARG A 206 0.94 6.23 -24.45
N ILE A 207 2.00 5.55 -24.84
CA ILE A 207 2.19 5.02 -26.20
C ILE A 207 1.72 3.57 -26.35
N GLU A 208 1.79 2.76 -25.28
CA GLU A 208 1.32 1.38 -25.28
C GLU A 208 0.54 1.04 -24.01
N TYR A 209 -0.29 0.01 -24.08
CA TYR A 209 -1.12 -0.46 -22.99
C TYR A 209 -1.35 -1.97 -23.07
N ARG A 210 -1.19 -2.66 -21.94
CA ARG A 210 -1.59 -4.06 -21.74
C ARG A 210 -2.26 -4.17 -20.38
N GLY A 211 -3.37 -4.92 -20.28
CA GLY A 211 -4.04 -5.10 -18.98
C GLY A 211 -5.05 -6.24 -18.99
N PHE A 212 -5.24 -6.85 -17.82
CA PHE A 212 -6.14 -7.98 -17.61
C PHE A 212 -6.58 -8.09 -16.16
N GLU A 213 -7.72 -8.73 -15.96
CA GLU A 213 -8.23 -9.16 -14.65
C GLU A 213 -8.05 -10.67 -14.51
N SER A 214 -8.01 -11.16 -13.27
CA SER A 214 -7.96 -12.58 -12.95
C SER A 214 -9.04 -12.93 -11.93
N ASP A 215 -9.65 -14.10 -12.08
CA ASP A 215 -10.73 -14.60 -11.22
C ASP A 215 -10.22 -15.07 -9.84
N VAL A 216 -9.45 -14.22 -9.15
CA VAL A 216 -9.01 -14.50 -7.79
C VAL A 216 -10.18 -14.30 -6.85
N LYS A 217 -10.55 -15.36 -6.13
CA LYS A 217 -11.71 -15.27 -5.23
C LYS A 217 -11.44 -14.29 -4.09
N GLY A 218 -12.40 -13.40 -3.83
CA GLY A 218 -12.36 -12.49 -2.69
C GLY A 218 -12.28 -13.22 -1.35
N SER A 219 -11.74 -12.56 -0.33
CA SER A 219 -11.69 -13.09 1.03
C SER A 219 -13.11 -13.21 1.59
N HIS A 220 -13.60 -14.44 1.75
CA HIS A 220 -14.88 -14.67 2.40
C HIS A 220 -14.70 -14.71 3.91
N SER A 221 -15.21 -13.68 4.60
CA SER A 221 -15.21 -13.55 6.07
C SER A 221 -16.09 -14.59 6.81
N LYS A 222 -16.68 -15.56 6.11
CA LYS A 222 -17.51 -16.60 6.71
C LYS A 222 -16.63 -17.82 7.04
N GLY A 223 -16.03 -17.79 8.22
CA GLY A 223 -15.21 -18.88 8.75
C GLY A 223 -15.97 -20.21 8.77
N GLY A 224 -15.36 -21.24 8.20
CA GLY A 224 -15.93 -22.58 8.11
C GLY A 224 -14.87 -23.60 7.71
N PHE A 225 -15.20 -24.89 7.82
CA PHE A 225 -14.29 -26.03 7.60
C PHE A 225 -13.64 -26.11 6.20
N SER A 226 -14.04 -25.24 5.27
CA SER A 226 -13.46 -25.09 3.94
C SER A 226 -12.54 -23.87 3.79
N GLN A 227 -12.36 -23.05 4.82
CA GLN A 227 -11.59 -21.80 4.77
C GLN A 227 -10.13 -22.03 4.38
N ALA A 228 -9.40 -22.94 5.04
CA ALA A 228 -8.00 -23.23 4.71
C ALA A 228 -7.82 -23.80 3.28
N ARG A 229 -8.85 -24.45 2.72
CA ARG A 229 -8.83 -24.90 1.32
C ARG A 229 -9.10 -23.73 0.37
N PHE A 230 -9.96 -22.79 0.74
CA PHE A 230 -10.22 -21.59 -0.05
C PHE A 230 -9.03 -20.64 -0.05
N GLU A 231 -8.37 -20.45 1.08
CA GLU A 231 -7.14 -19.65 1.20
C GLU A 231 -6.06 -20.23 0.29
N ARG A 232 -5.76 -21.54 0.35
CA ARG A 232 -4.80 -22.17 -0.57
C ARG A 232 -5.15 -22.00 -2.04
N ILE A 233 -6.42 -22.23 -2.41
CA ILE A 233 -6.85 -22.05 -3.80
C ILE A 233 -6.67 -20.59 -4.22
N ARG A 234 -6.93 -19.64 -3.31
CA ARG A 234 -6.76 -18.22 -3.58
C ARG A 234 -5.29 -17.85 -3.73
N ASP A 235 -4.42 -18.37 -2.87
CA ASP A 235 -2.98 -18.16 -2.95
C ASP A 235 -2.43 -18.72 -4.27
N ASP A 236 -2.81 -19.96 -4.63
CA ASP A 236 -2.46 -20.56 -5.94
C ASP A 236 -2.96 -19.69 -7.13
N GLN A 237 -4.12 -19.04 -6.99
CA GLN A 237 -4.67 -18.13 -8.00
C GLN A 237 -3.88 -16.81 -8.09
N ILE A 238 -3.44 -16.28 -6.95
CA ILE A 238 -2.59 -15.08 -6.88
C ILE A 238 -1.23 -15.38 -7.51
N ASP A 239 -0.62 -16.51 -7.17
CA ASP A 239 0.68 -16.91 -7.74
C ASP A 239 0.60 -17.03 -9.27
N ALA A 240 -0.47 -17.66 -9.78
CA ALA A 240 -0.71 -17.74 -11.22
C ALA A 240 -0.97 -16.36 -11.87
N HIS A 241 -1.62 -15.44 -11.16
CA HIS A 241 -1.80 -14.06 -11.61
C HIS A 241 -0.45 -13.33 -11.70
N LEU A 242 0.37 -13.40 -10.64
CA LEU A 242 1.67 -12.75 -10.59
C LEU A 242 2.64 -13.31 -11.62
N GLU A 243 2.59 -14.61 -11.90
CA GLU A 243 3.38 -15.19 -12.97
C GLU A 243 3.04 -14.56 -14.33
N ARG A 244 1.75 -14.42 -14.64
CA ARG A 244 1.33 -13.73 -15.86
C ARG A 244 1.76 -12.25 -15.86
N CYS A 245 1.74 -11.58 -14.71
CA CYS A 245 2.24 -10.20 -14.59
C CYS A 245 3.73 -10.13 -14.94
N ARG A 246 4.56 -11.05 -14.43
CA ARG A 246 6.00 -11.12 -14.71
C ARG A 246 6.27 -11.37 -16.18
N GLU A 247 5.60 -12.35 -16.78
CA GLU A 247 5.70 -12.63 -18.22
C GLU A 247 5.35 -11.39 -19.04
N THR A 248 4.27 -10.69 -18.69
CA THR A 248 3.85 -9.48 -19.41
C THR A 248 4.84 -8.33 -19.24
N LEU A 249 5.42 -8.16 -18.04
CA LEU A 249 6.43 -7.14 -17.77
C LEU A 249 7.74 -7.43 -18.52
N ALA A 250 8.17 -8.70 -18.56
CA ALA A 250 9.33 -9.12 -19.33
C ALA A 250 9.14 -8.83 -20.82
N ASP A 251 7.98 -9.18 -21.38
CA ASP A 251 7.66 -8.88 -22.77
C ASP A 251 7.69 -7.36 -23.04
N VAL A 252 7.13 -6.54 -22.14
CA VAL A 252 7.16 -5.07 -22.27
C VAL A 252 8.59 -4.53 -22.21
N TYR A 253 9.41 -5.06 -21.31
CA TYR A 253 10.81 -4.64 -21.16
C TYR A 253 11.62 -4.96 -22.43
N ASP A 254 11.46 -6.18 -22.96
CA ASP A 254 12.17 -6.64 -24.15
C ASP A 254 11.70 -5.94 -25.44
N ASP A 255 10.39 -5.67 -25.57
CA ASP A 255 9.80 -5.07 -26.78
C ASP A 255 10.01 -3.54 -26.86
N ALA A 256 9.95 -2.84 -25.73
CA ALA A 256 9.71 -1.41 -25.72
C ALA A 256 10.94 -0.56 -25.34
N GLU A 257 12.14 -1.14 -25.20
CA GLU A 257 13.40 -0.42 -24.87
C GLU A 257 13.16 0.65 -23.80
N ILE A 258 12.55 0.27 -22.67
CA ILE A 258 12.23 1.20 -21.59
C ILE A 258 13.46 1.47 -20.72
N ASP A 259 13.61 2.71 -20.28
CA ASP A 259 14.70 3.10 -19.40
C ASP A 259 14.45 2.62 -17.96
N ARG A 260 13.18 2.64 -17.54
CA ARG A 260 12.74 2.44 -16.15
C ARG A 260 11.40 1.73 -16.05
N LEU A 261 11.22 0.99 -14.96
CA LEU A 261 9.97 0.35 -14.55
C LEU A 261 9.51 0.92 -13.20
N PHE A 262 8.25 1.34 -13.12
CA PHE A 262 7.60 1.74 -11.88
C PHE A 262 6.45 0.79 -11.55
N LEU A 263 6.41 0.29 -10.31
CA LEU A 263 5.34 -0.62 -9.87
C LEU A 263 4.44 0.08 -8.84
N THR A 264 3.14 0.02 -9.08
CA THR A 264 2.12 0.60 -8.20
C THR A 264 1.05 -0.42 -7.87
N GLY A 265 0.20 -0.15 -6.86
CA GLY A 265 -0.90 -1.04 -6.49
C GLY A 265 -0.85 -1.53 -5.03
N GLN A 266 -1.14 -2.81 -4.79
CA GLN A 266 -1.23 -3.34 -3.43
C GLN A 266 0.17 -3.66 -2.86
N ARG A 267 0.58 -3.01 -1.76
CA ARG A 267 1.92 -3.11 -1.15
C ARG A 267 2.51 -4.53 -1.14
N GLY A 268 1.89 -5.47 -0.44
CA GLY A 268 2.43 -6.85 -0.34
C GLY A 268 2.47 -7.61 -1.67
N VAL A 269 1.64 -7.24 -2.63
CA VAL A 269 1.64 -7.83 -3.98
C VAL A 269 2.79 -7.25 -4.81
N ILE A 270 3.03 -5.94 -4.70
CA ILE A 270 4.15 -5.28 -5.37
C ILE A 270 5.48 -5.81 -4.83
N GLU A 271 5.63 -5.93 -3.52
CA GLU A 271 6.84 -6.46 -2.88
C GLU A 271 7.16 -7.87 -3.42
N THR A 272 6.16 -8.76 -3.43
CA THR A 272 6.30 -10.11 -3.99
C THR A 272 6.66 -10.09 -5.48
N LEU A 273 6.08 -9.17 -6.26
CA LEU A 273 6.38 -9.06 -7.68
C LEU A 273 7.78 -8.50 -7.93
N ALA A 274 8.20 -7.49 -7.17
CA ALA A 274 9.50 -6.84 -7.27
C ALA A 274 10.64 -7.82 -6.95
N ASP A 275 10.46 -8.69 -5.95
CA ASP A 275 11.43 -9.71 -5.56
C ASP A 275 11.59 -10.82 -6.62
N GLU A 276 10.54 -11.10 -7.39
CA GLU A 276 10.48 -12.23 -8.32
C GLU A 276 10.62 -11.85 -9.80
N THR A 277 10.55 -10.55 -10.13
CA THR A 277 10.74 -10.06 -11.50
C THR A 277 12.21 -9.99 -11.87
N ALA A 278 12.53 -10.14 -13.16
CA ALA A 278 13.90 -10.03 -13.66
C ALA A 278 14.39 -8.57 -13.73
N VAL A 279 13.47 -7.60 -13.72
CA VAL A 279 13.75 -6.18 -13.89
C VAL A 279 13.49 -5.46 -12.58
N GLU A 280 14.54 -4.95 -11.97
CA GLU A 280 14.44 -4.17 -10.75
C GLU A 280 13.64 -2.88 -10.99
N PRO A 281 12.55 -2.63 -10.24
CA PRO A 281 11.77 -1.41 -10.42
C PRO A 281 12.54 -0.21 -9.86
N ALA A 282 12.53 0.90 -10.61
CA ALA A 282 13.16 2.15 -10.20
C ALA A 282 12.43 2.82 -9.00
N ALA A 283 11.13 2.55 -8.83
CA ALA A 283 10.39 2.90 -7.63
C ALA A 283 9.13 2.04 -7.49
N THR A 284 8.65 1.92 -6.25
CA THR A 284 7.39 1.26 -5.93
C THR A 284 6.49 2.16 -5.09
N ALA A 285 5.18 2.10 -5.30
CA ALA A 285 4.22 2.89 -4.53
C ALA A 285 2.91 2.14 -4.26
N ALA A 286 2.44 2.20 -3.02
CA ALA A 286 1.12 1.67 -2.69
C ALA A 286 0.02 2.60 -3.23
N VAL A 287 -0.84 2.09 -4.12
CA VAL A 287 -1.97 2.85 -4.69
C VAL A 287 -3.22 1.97 -4.66
N ASP A 288 -4.31 2.48 -4.08
CA ASP A 288 -5.60 1.79 -4.08
C ASP A 288 -6.43 2.13 -5.34
N ALA A 289 -5.84 1.86 -6.51
CA ALA A 289 -6.52 2.07 -7.78
C ALA A 289 -7.57 0.97 -8.01
N THR A 290 -8.80 1.35 -8.35
CA THR A 290 -9.93 0.42 -8.50
C THR A 290 -10.62 0.60 -9.86
N GLY A 291 -11.56 -0.27 -10.19
CA GLY A 291 -12.23 -0.28 -11.50
C GLY A 291 -11.57 -1.24 -12.48
N ASP A 292 -11.85 -1.05 -13.77
CA ASP A 292 -11.25 -1.86 -14.83
C ASP A 292 -9.75 -1.56 -14.98
N PRO A 293 -8.95 -2.47 -15.59
CA PRO A 293 -7.50 -2.32 -15.65
C PRO A 293 -7.02 -1.01 -16.30
N LYS A 294 -7.78 -0.43 -17.24
CA LYS A 294 -7.40 0.82 -17.89
C LYS A 294 -7.63 2.01 -16.96
N SER A 295 -8.80 2.08 -16.33
CA SER A 295 -9.12 3.11 -15.34
C SER A 295 -8.18 3.05 -14.14
N ALA A 296 -7.90 1.84 -13.64
CA ALA A 296 -6.97 1.62 -12.53
C ALA A 296 -5.55 2.13 -12.87
N LEU A 297 -5.08 1.91 -14.10
CA LEU A 297 -3.78 2.42 -14.54
C LEU A 297 -3.75 3.95 -14.63
N GLU A 298 -4.85 4.57 -15.10
CA GLU A 298 -4.95 6.04 -15.19
C GLU A 298 -4.95 6.69 -13.80
N ASP A 299 -5.66 6.11 -12.84
CA ASP A 299 -5.66 6.54 -11.44
C ASP A 299 -4.29 6.32 -10.76
N ALA A 300 -3.66 5.17 -11.03
CA ALA A 300 -2.33 4.86 -10.55
C ALA A 300 -1.28 5.84 -11.09
N TYR A 301 -1.33 6.16 -12.38
CA TYR A 301 -0.45 7.15 -12.99
C TYR A 301 -0.61 8.53 -12.34
N GLY A 302 -1.84 8.98 -12.12
CA GLY A 302 -2.13 10.27 -11.50
C GLY A 302 -1.65 10.35 -10.05
N THR A 303 -1.85 9.28 -9.29
CA THR A 303 -1.41 9.18 -7.90
C THR A 303 0.10 9.05 -7.79
N PHE A 304 0.74 8.26 -8.66
CA PHE A 304 2.19 8.07 -8.65
C PHE A 304 2.91 9.38 -8.95
N TRP A 305 2.55 10.12 -10.02
CA TRP A 305 3.22 11.39 -10.36
C TRP A 305 2.70 12.59 -9.56
N THR A 306 2.58 12.40 -8.26
CA THR A 306 2.15 13.42 -7.29
C THR A 306 3.21 13.58 -6.22
N THR A 307 3.52 14.83 -5.87
CA THR A 307 4.47 15.17 -4.81
C THR A 307 3.79 16.00 -3.75
N THR A 308 4.01 15.68 -2.49
CA THR A 308 3.60 16.55 -1.38
C THR A 308 4.72 17.52 -1.06
N LEU A 309 4.43 18.82 -1.09
CA LEU A 309 5.30 19.88 -0.61
C LEU A 309 4.88 20.27 0.81
N PHE A 310 5.86 20.29 1.71
CA PHE A 310 5.77 20.83 3.05
C PHE A 310 6.66 22.06 3.15
N VAL A 311 6.12 23.18 3.61
CA VAL A 311 6.88 24.38 3.96
C VAL A 311 6.95 24.42 5.48
N LEU A 312 8.18 24.40 6.01
CA LEU A 312 8.48 24.35 7.43
C LEU A 312 8.36 25.74 8.10
#